data_AF-A0A1A6C562-F1
#
_entry.id   AF-A0A1A6C562-F1
#
_cell.length_a   1.000
_cell.length_b   1.000
_cell.length_c   1.000
_cell.angle_alpha   90.00
_cell.angle_beta   90.00
_cell.angle_gamma   90.00
#
_symmetry.space_group_name_H-M   'P 1'
#
loop_
_entity.id
_entity.type
_entity.pdbx_description
1 polymer ?
#
loop_
_entity_poly.entity_id
_entity_poly.type
_entity_poly.pdbx_seq_one_letter_code
_entity_poly.pdbx_strand_id
1 'polypeptide(L)' 'MLRRAAEVAHKSLTDFILDSACLAAEQTLLDQRLFMVSGSQYQALMDLLDQPEQANEGLRNLFAHKAPWDTR' A
#
# COMPACT_ATOMS: atom_id res chain seq x y z
N MET A 1 -11.56 8.15 28.65
CA MET A 1 -10.57 7.41 27.85
C MET A 1 -9.54 8.34 27.20
N LEU A 2 -9.90 9.21 26.23
CA LEU A 2 -8.92 10.09 25.56
C LEU A 2 -8.14 11.01 26.50
N ARG A 3 -8.81 11.64 27.48
CA ARG A 3 -8.13 12.46 28.49
C ARG A 3 -7.10 11.67 29.31
N ARG A 4 -7.46 10.43 29.69
CA ARG A 4 -6.56 9.54 30.42
C ARG A 4 -5.36 9.11 29.57
N ALA A 5 -5.57 8.87 28.27
CA ALA A 5 -4.49 8.57 27.34
C ALA A 5 -3.55 9.78 27.13
N ALA A 6 -4.11 10.99 27.03
CA ALA A 6 -3.34 12.23 26.98
C ALA A 6 -2.50 12.44 28.25
N GLU A 7 -3.06 12.19 29.43
CA GLU A 7 -2.35 12.23 30.71
C GLU A 7 -1.18 11.24 30.75
N VAL A 8 -1.40 9.98 30.34
CA VAL A 8 -0.34 8.95 30.27
C VAL A 8 0.73 9.32 29.25
N ALA A 9 0.36 9.98 28.15
CA ALA A 9 1.27 10.47 27.13
C ALA A 9 1.96 11.79 27.50
N HIS A 10 1.66 12.38 28.66
CA HIS A 10 2.14 13.70 29.09
C HIS A 10 1.83 14.84 28.10
N LYS A 11 0.66 14.78 27.46
CA LYS A 11 0.19 15.76 26.46
C LYS A 11 -1.09 16.44 26.91
N SER A 12 -1.35 17.64 26.39
CA SER A 12 -2.69 18.21 26.48
C SER A 12 -3.67 17.33 25.68
N LEU A 13 -4.97 17.42 26.00
CA LEU A 13 -5.98 16.67 25.25
C LEU A 13 -5.98 17.07 23.76
N THR A 14 -5.73 18.35 23.46
CA THR A 14 -5.67 18.85 22.08
C THR A 14 -4.47 18.28 21.34
N ASP A 15 -3.27 18.32 21.94
CA ASP A 15 -2.06 17.80 21.31
C ASP A 15 -2.18 16.28 21.08
N PHE A 16 -2.74 15.56 22.06
CA PHE A 16 -2.98 14.13 21.92
C PHE A 16 -3.92 13.80 20.75
N ILE A 17 -5.00 14.57 20.58
CA ILE A 17 -5.95 14.38 19.48
C ILE A 17 -5.32 14.72 18.13
N LEU A 18 -4.58 15.83 18.03
CA LEU A 18 -3.92 16.24 16.78
C LEU A 18 -2.89 15.21 16.33
N ASP A 19 -2.04 14.74 17.24
CA ASP A 19 -1.03 13.73 16.92
C ASP A 19 -1.67 12.39 16.52
N SER A 20 -2.71 11.97 17.24
CA SER A 20 -3.44 10.73 16.92
C SER A 20 -4.11 10.81 15.55
N ALA A 21 -4.68 11.97 15.20
CA ALA A 21 -5.31 12.18 13.90
C ALA A 21 -4.28 12.22 12.76
N CYS A 22 -3.11 12.84 12.97
CA CYS A 22 -2.02 12.86 12.00
C CYS A 22 -1.50 11.44 11.74
N LEU A 23 -1.20 10.69 12.80
CA LEU A 23 -0.74 9.30 12.70
C LEU A 23 -1.77 8.43 11.95
N ALA A 24 -3.06 8.57 12.26
CA ALA A 24 -4.10 7.81 11.59
C ALA A 24 -4.23 8.17 10.10
N ALA A 25 -4.08 9.46 9.75
CA ALA A 25 -4.07 9.91 8.36
C ALA A 25 -2.85 9.37 7.60
N GLU A 26 -1.66 9.44 8.20
CA GLU A 26 -0.43 8.87 7.63
C GLU A 26 -0.57 7.37 7.39
N GLN A 27 -1.03 6.62 8.39
CA GLN A 27 -1.24 5.18 8.26
C GLN A 27 -2.25 4.88 7.15
N THR A 28 -3.37 5.59 7.10
CA THR A 28 -4.41 5.39 6.07
C THR A 28 -3.88 5.69 4.66
N LEU A 29 -3.03 6.71 4.50
CA LEU A 29 -2.41 7.06 3.22
C LEU A 29 -1.32 6.05 2.82
N LEU A 30 -0.56 5.52 3.79
CA LEU A 30 0.48 4.53 3.57
C LEU A 30 -0.06 3.12 3.30
N ASP A 31 -1.18 2.76 3.93
CA ASP A 31 -1.87 1.48 3.73
C ASP A 31 -2.31 1.28 2.26
N GLN A 32 -2.40 2.35 1.46
CA GLN A 32 -2.69 2.24 0.03
C GLN A 32 -1.48 1.81 -0.82
N ARG A 33 -0.27 1.72 -0.24
CA ARG A 33 0.98 1.53 -0.99
C ARG A 33 1.85 0.38 -0.47
N LEU A 34 1.64 -0.08 0.75
CA LEU A 34 2.45 -1.12 1.38
C LEU A 34 1.71 -2.46 1.40
N PHE A 35 2.28 -3.46 0.73
CA PHE A 35 1.79 -4.83 0.78
C PHE A 35 2.57 -5.60 1.84
N MET A 36 1.92 -5.88 2.97
CA MET A 36 2.51 -6.73 4.01
C MET A 36 2.36 -8.20 3.60
N VAL A 37 3.47 -8.89 3.37
CA VAL A 37 3.52 -10.29 2.93
C VAL A 37 4.42 -11.13 3.84
N SER A 38 4.24 -12.45 3.83
CA SER A 38 5.18 -13.34 4.54
C SER A 38 6.55 -13.32 3.87
N GLY A 39 7.61 -13.70 4.61
CA GLY A 39 8.95 -13.82 4.03
C GLY A 39 9.02 -14.80 2.84
N SER A 40 8.21 -15.86 2.86
CA SER A 40 8.12 -16.81 1.74
C SER A 40 7.47 -16.21 0.50
N GLN A 41 6.41 -15.40 0.65
CA GLN A 41 5.78 -14.68 -0.45
C GLN A 41 6.71 -13.62 -1.03
N TYR A 42 7.46 -12.93 -0.17
CA TYR A 42 8.50 -12.00 -0.59
C TYR A 42 9.55 -12.70 -1.45
N GLN A 43 10.11 -13.84 -0.98
CA GLN A 43 11.12 -14.57 -1.73
C GLN A 43 10.59 -15.07 -3.07
N ALA A 44 9.38 -15.64 -3.09
CA ALA A 44 8.75 -16.09 -4.33
C ALA A 44 8.56 -14.95 -5.35
N LEU A 45 8.25 -13.73 -4.88
CA LEU A 45 8.19 -12.55 -5.74
C LEU A 45 9.57 -12.17 -6.28
N MET A 46 10.61 -12.16 -5.45
CA MET A 46 11.98 -11.85 -5.89
C MET A 46 12.45 -12.87 -6.95
N ASP A 47 12.23 -14.15 -6.70
CA ASP A 47 12.58 -15.23 -7.64
C ASP A 47 11.86 -15.10 -8.98
N LEU A 48 10.62 -14.56 -9.00
CA LEU A 48 9.89 -14.27 -10.23
C LEU A 48 10.44 -13.05 -10.98
N LEU A 49 10.91 -12.03 -10.26
CA LEU A 49 11.48 -10.82 -10.85
C LEU A 49 12.87 -11.05 -11.45
N ASP A 50 13.65 -11.98 -10.89
CA ASP A 50 14.98 -12.36 -11.40
C ASP A 50 14.92 -13.28 -12.63
N GLN A 51 13.75 -13.84 -12.94
CA GLN A 51 13.57 -14.68 -14.13
C GLN A 51 13.52 -13.84 -15.41
N PRO A 52 14.04 -14.35 -16.54
CA PRO A 52 13.90 -13.69 -17.83
C PRO A 52 12.43 -13.59 -18.24
N GLU A 53 12.10 -12.63 -19.12
CA GLU A 53 10.72 -12.49 -19.56
C GLU A 53 10.22 -13.77 -20.23
N GLN A 54 9.04 -14.22 -19.81
CA GLN A 54 8.39 -15.40 -20.37
C GLN A 54 7.30 -14.97 -21.32
N ALA A 55 7.17 -15.67 -22.44
CA ALA A 55 6.07 -15.43 -23.37
C ALA A 55 4.74 -15.69 -22.67
N ASN A 56 3.89 -14.66 -22.59
CA ASN A 56 2.56 -14.74 -22.03
C ASN A 56 1.54 -14.50 -23.15
N GLU A 57 0.91 -15.58 -23.64
CA GLU A 57 -0.08 -15.52 -24.71
C GLU A 57 -1.28 -14.62 -24.35
N GLY A 58 -1.67 -14.62 -23.07
CA GLY A 58 -2.73 -13.74 -22.56
C GLY A 58 -2.36 -12.25 -22.66
N LEU A 59 -1.13 -11.88 -22.27
CA LEU A 59 -0.64 -10.50 -22.44
C LEU A 59 -0.49 -10.13 -23.91
N ARG A 60 0.00 -11.03 -24.76
CA ARG A 60 0.07 -10.80 -26.21
C ARG A 60 -1.30 -10.54 -26.81
N ASN A 61 -2.30 -11.31 -26.39
CA ASN A 61 -3.68 -11.11 -26.80
C ASN A 61 -4.23 -9.77 -26.29
N LEU A 62 -3.99 -9.43 -25.01
CA LEU A 62 -4.39 -8.15 -24.43
C LEU A 62 -3.83 -6.95 -25.21
N PHE A 63 -2.54 -6.96 -25.53
CA PHE A 63 -1.90 -5.87 -26.28
C PHE A 63 -2.23 -5.86 -27.78
N ALA A 64 -2.74 -6.97 -28.34
CA ALA A 64 -3.20 -7.01 -29.72
C ALA A 64 -4.56 -6.30 -29.92
N HIS A 65 -5.31 -6.08 -28.85
CA HIS A 65 -6.58 -5.36 -28.91
C HIS A 65 -6.33 -3.84 -28.93
N LYS A 66 -7.00 -3.14 -29.85
CA LYS A 66 -7.05 -1.67 -29.82
C LYS A 66 -7.70 -1.24 -28.51
N ALA A 67 -7.04 -0.37 -27.76
CA ALA A 67 -7.60 0.10 -26.51
C ALA A 67 -8.91 0.84 -26.77
N PRO A 68 -9.96 0.65 -25.95
CA PRO A 68 -11.28 1.22 -26.20
C PRO A 68 -11.31 2.77 -26.14
N TRP A 69 -10.20 3.40 -25.73
CA TRP A 69 -10.02 4.85 -25.69
C TRP A 69 -9.17 5.42 -26.85
N ASP A 70 -8.63 4.59 -27.75
CA ASP A 70 -7.84 5.00 -28.92
C ASP A 70 -8.70 5.40 -30.14
N THR A 71 -10.00 5.61 -29.95
CA THR A 71 -10.97 6.05 -30.96
C THR A 71 -11.32 7.54 -30.82
N ARG A 72 -10.37 8.38 -30.40
CA ARG A 72 -10.48 9.84 -30.57
C ARG A 72 -9.82 10.28 -31.86
#